data_AF-A0A350LVW6-F1
#
_entry.id   AF-A0A350LVW6-F1
#
_cell.length_a   1.000
_cell.length_b   1.000
_cell.length_c   1.000
_cell.angle_alpha   90.00
_cell.angle_beta   90.00
_cell.angle_gamma   90.00
#
_symmetry.space_group_name_H-M   'P 1'
#
loop_
_entity.id
_entity.type
_entity.pdbx_description
1 polymer ?
#
loop_
_entity_poly.entity_id
_entity_poly.type
_entity_poly.pdbx_seq_one_letter_code
_entity_poly.pdbx_strand_id
1 'polypeptide(L)'
;EHLLATHPLDDTALLDRARSGIARLQEAHLSKYSAFEPATPCPDPGYVLVIDQTRGDASVTHGGADANTFREMLYWAQEDHPGAPIIIKTHPETTSGHRPGYFSTKDESTRIRLLSDPVSPWALLDGAIAVYCVTSQIGFEAILAGHRPQVFGQPFYAGWG
;
A
#
# COMPACT_ATOMS: atom_id res chain seq x y z
N GLU A 1 15.27 8.72 -9.36
CA GLU A 1 14.81 9.31 -10.63
C GLU A 1 15.83 9.18 -11.76
N HIS A 2 17.08 9.67 -11.62
CA HIS A 2 18.08 9.61 -12.71
C HIS A 2 18.22 8.22 -13.35
N LEU A 3 18.42 7.16 -12.55
CA LEU A 3 18.52 5.79 -13.08
C LEU A 3 17.29 5.39 -13.90
N LEU A 4 16.08 5.65 -13.42
CA LEU A 4 14.85 5.30 -14.14
C LEU A 4 14.69 6.13 -15.43
N ALA A 5 15.18 7.37 -15.45
CA ALA A 5 15.08 8.25 -16.61
C ALA A 5 16.13 7.97 -17.70
N THR A 6 17.31 7.44 -17.34
CA THR A 6 18.46 7.37 -18.25
C THR A 6 18.99 5.96 -18.50
N HIS A 7 18.71 5.00 -17.63
CA HIS A 7 19.15 3.63 -17.81
C HIS A 7 18.23 2.90 -18.80
N PRO A 8 18.75 2.09 -19.74
CA PRO A 8 17.93 1.43 -20.76
C PRO A 8 17.03 0.30 -20.23
N LEU A 9 17.38 -0.27 -19.05
CA LEU A 9 16.61 -1.30 -18.35
C LEU A 9 16.35 -2.58 -19.18
N ASP A 10 17.31 -2.94 -20.04
CA ASP A 10 17.22 -4.05 -21.00
C ASP A 10 18.25 -5.18 -20.75
N ASP A 11 19.08 -5.08 -19.71
CA ASP A 11 20.01 -6.14 -19.31
C ASP A 11 19.25 -7.37 -18.81
N THR A 12 19.30 -8.46 -19.59
CA THR A 12 18.57 -9.70 -19.30
C THR A 12 18.97 -10.33 -17.97
N ALA A 13 20.26 -10.36 -17.64
CA ALA A 13 20.73 -10.98 -16.40
C ALA A 13 20.29 -10.17 -15.17
N LEU A 14 20.29 -8.84 -15.29
CA LEU A 14 19.76 -7.95 -14.26
C LEU A 14 18.24 -8.15 -14.08
N LEU A 15 17.48 -8.25 -15.18
CA LEU A 15 16.05 -8.46 -15.16
C LEU A 15 15.67 -9.85 -14.58
N ASP A 16 16.42 -10.90 -14.90
CA ASP A 16 16.24 -12.24 -14.30
C ASP A 16 16.50 -12.22 -12.80
N ARG A 17 17.55 -11.51 -12.37
CA ARG A 17 17.87 -11.35 -10.96
C ARG A 17 16.81 -10.54 -10.23
N ALA A 18 16.25 -9.50 -10.86
CA ALA A 18 15.13 -8.73 -10.33
C ALA A 18 13.88 -9.59 -10.16
N ARG A 19 13.48 -10.36 -11.19
CA ARG A 19 12.36 -11.32 -11.11
C ARG A 19 12.54 -12.32 -9.97
N SER A 20 13.74 -12.92 -9.88
CA SER A 20 14.07 -13.87 -8.81
C SER A 20 14.03 -13.22 -7.43
N GLY A 21 14.46 -11.95 -7.32
CA GLY A 21 14.37 -11.17 -6.08
C GLY A 21 12.93 -10.93 -5.65
N ILE A 22 12.05 -10.52 -6.57
CA ILE A 22 10.62 -10.31 -6.29
C ILE A 22 9.96 -11.61 -5.83
N ALA A 23 10.21 -12.72 -6.53
CA ALA A 23 9.66 -14.03 -6.15
C ALA A 23 10.10 -14.45 -4.73
N ARG A 24 11.36 -14.20 -4.36
CA ARG A 24 11.87 -14.50 -3.01
C ARG A 24 11.26 -13.59 -1.94
N LEU A 25 11.00 -12.32 -2.23
CA LEU A 25 10.30 -11.42 -1.31
C LEU A 25 8.89 -11.95 -1.04
N GLN A 26 8.17 -12.39 -2.09
CA GLN A 26 6.84 -12.97 -1.97
C GLN A 26 6.84 -14.28 -1.17
N GLU A 27 7.70 -15.24 -1.55
CA GLU A 27 7.81 -16.55 -0.89
C GLU A 27 8.12 -16.43 0.61
N ALA A 28 9.02 -15.52 0.97
CA ALA A 28 9.41 -15.28 2.36
C ALA A 28 8.51 -14.26 3.08
N HIS A 29 7.45 -13.77 2.43
CA HIS A 29 6.57 -12.72 2.93
C HIS A 29 7.34 -11.47 3.42
N LEU A 30 8.43 -11.08 2.76
CA LEU A 30 9.26 -9.96 3.21
C LEU A 30 8.68 -8.60 2.79
N SER A 31 8.60 -7.68 3.75
CA SER A 31 8.21 -6.28 3.58
C SER A 31 9.12 -5.37 4.42
N LYS A 32 9.00 -4.05 4.30
CA LYS A 32 9.69 -3.08 5.17
C LYS A 32 9.52 -3.42 6.66
N TYR A 33 8.31 -3.82 7.04
CA TYR A 33 8.00 -4.29 8.39
C TYR A 33 7.54 -5.74 8.33
N SER A 34 8.44 -6.67 8.64
CA SER A 34 8.17 -8.12 8.64
C SER A 34 7.87 -8.67 10.05
N ALA A 35 7.46 -7.81 10.97
CA ALA A 35 7.11 -8.18 12.35
C ALA A 35 5.65 -8.65 12.44
N PHE A 36 5.35 -9.77 11.77
CA PHE A 36 4.06 -10.45 11.79
C PHE A 36 4.26 -11.97 11.70
N GLU A 37 3.25 -12.72 12.11
CA GLU A 37 3.20 -14.16 11.86
C GLU A 37 2.58 -14.40 10.48
N PRO A 38 3.25 -15.11 9.54
CA PRO A 38 2.71 -15.34 8.19
C PRO A 38 1.36 -16.06 8.17
N ALA A 39 1.06 -16.85 9.21
CA ALA A 39 -0.19 -17.57 9.37
C ALA A 39 -1.34 -16.72 9.95
N THR A 40 -1.10 -15.46 10.33
CA THR A 40 -2.17 -14.58 10.82
C THR A 40 -3.21 -14.38 9.72
N PRO A 41 -4.50 -14.66 9.99
CA PRO A 41 -5.53 -14.58 8.97
C PRO A 41 -5.73 -13.14 8.49
N CYS A 42 -5.85 -12.97 7.17
CA CYS A 42 -6.32 -11.75 6.55
C CYS A 42 -7.85 -11.75 6.44
N PRO A 43 -8.50 -10.59 6.20
CA PRO A 43 -9.91 -10.54 5.83
C PRO A 43 -10.22 -11.43 4.62
N ASP A 44 -11.45 -11.92 4.54
CA ASP A 44 -11.93 -12.69 3.37
C ASP A 44 -11.69 -11.88 2.08
N PRO A 45 -11.19 -12.53 1.01
CA PRO A 45 -10.81 -11.84 -0.23
C PRO A 45 -11.99 -11.15 -0.91
N GLY A 46 -11.72 -10.14 -1.73
CA GLY A 46 -12.75 -9.37 -2.44
C GLY A 46 -12.94 -7.93 -1.93
N TYR A 47 -11.95 -7.37 -1.22
CA TYR A 47 -12.01 -6.00 -0.68
C TYR A 47 -11.11 -5.03 -1.45
N VAL A 48 -11.43 -3.75 -1.32
CA VAL A 48 -10.54 -2.65 -1.70
C VAL A 48 -9.62 -2.32 -0.53
N LEU A 49 -8.33 -2.23 -0.79
CA LEU A 49 -7.33 -1.92 0.21
C LEU A 49 -6.93 -0.45 0.13
N VAL A 50 -7.16 0.30 1.20
CA VAL A 50 -6.72 1.70 1.34
C VAL A 50 -5.57 1.75 2.33
N ILE A 51 -4.45 2.33 1.92
CA ILE A 51 -3.23 2.37 2.74
C ILE A 51 -3.16 3.68 3.52
N ASP A 52 -3.17 3.59 4.85
CA ASP A 52 -2.93 4.72 5.74
C ASP A 52 -1.41 4.99 5.89
N GLN A 53 -1.07 6.19 6.35
CA GLN A 53 0.30 6.60 6.69
C GLN A 53 0.29 7.39 8.01
N THR A 54 1.46 7.51 8.63
CA THR A 54 1.61 8.36 9.82
C THR A 54 1.47 9.83 9.45
N ARG A 55 0.78 10.63 10.28
CA ARG A 55 0.80 12.09 10.14
C ARG A 55 2.22 12.64 10.26
N GLY A 56 2.52 13.62 9.42
CA GLY A 56 3.85 14.22 9.34
C GLY A 56 4.89 13.33 8.65
N ASP A 57 4.47 12.25 7.98
CA ASP A 57 5.33 11.53 7.05
C ASP A 57 5.84 12.49 5.97
N ALA A 58 7.16 12.66 5.91
CA ALA A 58 7.80 13.57 4.97
C ALA A 58 7.50 13.21 3.51
N SER A 59 7.27 11.93 3.21
CA SER A 59 6.91 11.49 1.86
C SER A 59 5.55 12.02 1.41
N VAL A 60 4.60 12.25 2.34
CA VAL A 60 3.30 12.86 2.01
C VAL A 60 3.52 14.32 1.61
N THR A 61 4.20 15.09 2.46
CA THR A 61 4.47 16.52 2.21
C THR A 61 5.29 16.72 0.93
N HIS A 62 6.37 15.97 0.75
CA HIS A 62 7.24 16.11 -0.43
C HIS A 62 6.65 15.45 -1.69
N GLY A 63 5.70 14.54 -1.53
CA GLY A 63 4.91 13.99 -2.63
C GLY A 63 3.73 14.87 -3.04
N GLY A 64 3.64 16.12 -2.55
CA GLY A 64 2.62 17.09 -2.93
C GLY A 64 1.22 16.78 -2.37
N ALA A 65 1.13 15.98 -1.31
CA ALA A 65 -0.12 15.53 -0.73
C ALA A 65 -0.32 16.07 0.70
N ASP A 66 -1.56 16.04 1.16
CA ASP A 66 -1.94 16.45 2.51
C ASP A 66 -3.11 15.62 3.07
N ALA A 67 -3.69 16.05 4.19
CA ALA A 67 -4.80 15.33 4.79
C ALA A 67 -6.08 15.30 3.92
N ASN A 68 -6.28 16.26 3.01
CA ASN A 68 -7.40 16.23 2.08
C ASN A 68 -7.18 15.17 1.00
N THR A 69 -5.93 14.96 0.57
CA THR A 69 -5.57 13.88 -0.36
C THR A 69 -6.00 12.50 0.16
N PHE A 70 -5.82 12.23 1.47
CA PHE A 70 -6.29 10.97 2.07
C PHE A 70 -7.82 10.84 2.05
N ARG A 71 -8.55 11.94 2.30
CA ARG A 71 -10.03 11.94 2.24
C ARG A 71 -10.53 11.73 0.81
N GLU A 72 -9.89 12.38 -0.15
CA GLU A 72 -10.16 12.21 -1.58
C GLU A 72 -9.88 10.77 -2.02
N MET A 73 -8.75 10.20 -1.61
CA MET A 73 -8.42 8.80 -1.86
C MET A 73 -9.50 7.84 -1.34
N LEU A 74 -9.97 8.02 -0.10
CA LEU A 74 -11.03 7.19 0.47
C LEU A 74 -12.38 7.42 -0.22
N TYR A 75 -12.66 8.64 -0.68
CA TYR A 75 -13.84 8.94 -1.48
C TYR A 75 -13.82 8.17 -2.81
N TRP A 76 -12.74 8.25 -3.58
CA TRP A 76 -12.63 7.53 -4.85
C TRP A 76 -12.64 6.01 -4.68
N ALA A 77 -12.01 5.49 -3.64
CA ALA A 77 -12.09 4.05 -3.33
C ALA A 77 -13.54 3.57 -3.13
N GLN A 78 -14.43 4.43 -2.60
CA GLN A 78 -15.86 4.12 -2.45
C GLN A 78 -16.62 4.26 -3.77
N GLU A 79 -16.36 5.31 -4.53
CA GLU A 79 -17.05 5.59 -5.80
C GLU A 79 -16.69 4.58 -6.88
N ASP A 80 -15.41 4.20 -7.00
CA ASP A 80 -14.94 3.22 -7.98
C ASP A 80 -15.44 1.80 -7.68
N HIS A 81 -15.79 1.52 -6.41
CA HIS A 81 -16.18 0.20 -5.92
C HIS A 81 -17.42 0.23 -5.00
N PRO A 82 -18.61 0.61 -5.51
CA PRO A 82 -19.79 0.92 -4.69
C PRO A 82 -20.39 -0.26 -3.91
N GLY A 83 -19.93 -1.50 -4.14
CA GLY A 83 -20.39 -2.71 -3.43
C GLY A 83 -19.30 -3.47 -2.67
N ALA A 84 -18.02 -3.08 -2.80
CA ALA A 84 -16.93 -3.81 -2.17
C ALA A 84 -16.73 -3.34 -0.71
N PRO A 85 -16.34 -4.24 0.21
CA PRO A 85 -15.76 -3.86 1.49
C PRO A 85 -14.48 -3.06 1.26
N ILE A 86 -14.23 -2.06 2.10
CA ILE A 86 -12.99 -1.29 2.13
C ILE A 86 -12.27 -1.61 3.43
N ILE A 87 -11.03 -2.05 3.29
CA ILE A 87 -10.12 -2.26 4.41
C ILE A 87 -9.09 -1.13 4.39
N ILE A 88 -9.09 -0.33 5.45
CA ILE A 88 -8.04 0.67 5.66
C ILE A 88 -6.92 0.01 6.47
N LYS A 89 -5.77 -0.27 5.85
CA LYS A 89 -4.61 -0.79 6.57
C LYS A 89 -3.94 0.34 7.33
N THR A 90 -3.99 0.28 8.67
CA THR A 90 -3.34 1.27 9.53
C THR A 90 -1.82 1.08 9.52
N HIS A 91 -1.08 2.17 9.70
CA HIS A 91 0.37 2.11 9.79
C HIS A 91 0.82 1.41 11.09
N PRO A 92 1.85 0.54 11.08
CA PRO A 92 2.33 -0.14 12.28
C PRO A 92 2.66 0.82 13.44
N GLU A 93 3.35 1.92 13.16
CA GLU A 93 3.64 2.94 14.20
C GLU A 93 2.40 3.61 14.80
N THR A 94 1.31 3.68 14.04
CA THR A 94 0.02 4.19 14.56
C THR A 94 -0.61 3.18 15.50
N THR A 95 -0.57 1.90 15.12
CA THR A 95 -1.02 0.81 15.99
C THR A 95 -0.21 0.73 17.28
N SER A 96 1.10 0.99 17.22
CA SER A 96 1.98 1.06 18.39
C SER A 96 1.87 2.37 19.20
N GLY A 97 1.02 3.32 18.79
CA GLY A 97 0.78 4.58 19.50
C GLY A 97 1.89 5.63 19.38
N HIS A 98 2.85 5.46 18.47
CA HIS A 98 3.96 6.41 18.28
C HIS A 98 3.55 7.66 17.51
N ARG A 99 2.77 7.48 16.42
CA ARG A 99 2.30 8.58 15.58
C ARG A 99 0.87 8.34 15.11
N PRO A 100 -0.03 9.32 15.17
CA PRO A 100 -1.39 9.15 14.67
C PRO A 100 -1.40 8.93 13.14
N GLY A 101 -2.38 8.17 12.65
CA GLY A 101 -2.65 7.98 11.23
C GLY A 101 -3.49 9.12 10.63
N TYR A 102 -3.70 9.09 9.32
CA TYR A 102 -4.66 10.00 8.67
C TYR A 102 -6.10 9.55 8.92
N PHE A 103 -6.33 8.24 9.03
CA PHE A 103 -7.62 7.64 9.34
C PHE A 103 -7.74 7.21 10.81
N SER A 104 -8.99 7.09 11.27
CA SER A 104 -9.36 6.73 12.63
C SER A 104 -10.69 5.98 12.64
N THR A 105 -11.13 5.52 13.81
CA THR A 105 -12.44 4.85 13.96
C THR A 105 -13.63 5.71 13.53
N LYS A 106 -13.44 7.03 13.35
CA LYS A 106 -14.45 7.93 12.79
C LYS A 106 -14.69 7.73 11.30
N ASP A 107 -13.74 7.13 10.60
CA ASP A 107 -13.80 6.85 9.16
C ASP A 107 -14.39 5.45 8.88
N GLU A 108 -14.63 4.65 9.93
CA GLU A 108 -15.28 3.34 9.81
C GLU A 108 -16.78 3.49 9.51
N SER A 109 -17.31 2.50 8.79
CA SER A 109 -18.74 2.41 8.46
C SER A 109 -19.14 0.94 8.32
N THR A 110 -20.36 0.68 7.86
CA THR A 110 -20.79 -0.69 7.54
C THR A 110 -19.93 -1.36 6.48
N ARG A 111 -19.29 -0.58 5.59
CA ARG A 111 -18.41 -1.08 4.51
C ARG A 111 -16.94 -0.82 4.74
N ILE A 112 -16.57 0.10 5.62
CA ILE A 112 -15.18 0.54 5.84
C ILE A 112 -14.73 0.05 7.22
N ARG A 113 -13.65 -0.72 7.27
CA ARG A 113 -13.04 -1.17 8.53
C ARG A 113 -11.55 -0.87 8.58
N LEU A 114 -11.06 -0.53 9.76
CA LEU A 114 -9.63 -0.44 10.01
C LEU A 114 -9.04 -1.83 10.27
N LEU A 115 -7.89 -2.11 9.66
CA LEU A 115 -7.09 -3.29 9.94
C LEU A 115 -5.78 -2.90 10.62
N SER A 116 -5.75 -3.06 11.94
CA SER A 116 -4.57 -2.80 12.78
C SER A 116 -3.75 -4.05 13.08
N ASP A 117 -4.27 -5.24 12.80
CA ASP A 117 -3.53 -6.47 13.02
C ASP A 117 -2.24 -6.52 12.20
N PRO A 118 -1.14 -7.04 12.78
CA PRO A 118 0.10 -7.27 12.06
C PRO A 118 -0.06 -8.51 11.19
N VAL A 119 -0.53 -8.30 9.96
CA VAL A 119 -0.67 -9.33 8.91
C VAL A 119 0.41 -9.16 7.85
N SER A 120 0.66 -10.23 7.10
CA SER A 120 1.56 -10.15 5.95
C SER A 120 1.01 -9.23 4.86
N PRO A 121 1.78 -8.22 4.39
CA PRO A 121 1.37 -7.38 3.27
C PRO A 121 1.13 -8.18 1.99
N TRP A 122 1.90 -9.24 1.74
CA TRP A 122 1.70 -10.11 0.56
C TRP A 122 0.35 -10.83 0.60
N ALA A 123 -0.01 -11.43 1.74
CA ALA A 123 -1.30 -12.10 1.91
C ALA A 123 -2.48 -11.11 1.87
N LEU A 124 -2.29 -9.91 2.42
CA LEU A 124 -3.28 -8.84 2.37
C LEU A 124 -3.47 -8.30 0.95
N LEU A 125 -2.40 -8.20 0.17
CA LEU A 125 -2.50 -7.78 -1.24
C LEU A 125 -3.16 -8.86 -2.09
N ASP A 126 -2.91 -10.15 -1.83
CA ASP A 126 -3.53 -11.26 -2.58
C ASP A 126 -5.07 -11.27 -2.47
N GLY A 127 -5.61 -10.88 -1.31
CA GLY A 127 -7.06 -10.77 -1.10
C GLY A 127 -7.70 -9.48 -1.63
N ALA A 128 -6.91 -8.49 -2.02
CA ALA A 128 -7.40 -7.19 -2.47
C ALA A 128 -7.81 -7.25 -3.96
N ILE A 129 -8.87 -6.54 -4.33
CA ILE A 129 -9.26 -6.35 -5.75
C ILE A 129 -8.76 -5.01 -6.33
N ALA A 130 -8.42 -4.07 -5.46
CA ALA A 130 -7.85 -2.77 -5.80
C ALA A 130 -7.06 -2.23 -4.61
N VAL A 131 -6.05 -1.41 -4.89
CA VAL A 131 -5.17 -0.81 -3.87
C VAL A 131 -5.11 0.70 -4.09
N TYR A 132 -5.31 1.47 -3.03
CA TYR A 132 -5.27 2.93 -3.02
C TYR A 132 -4.20 3.38 -2.03
N CYS A 133 -3.30 4.25 -2.47
CA CYS A 133 -2.26 4.81 -1.60
C CYS A 133 -1.96 6.28 -1.96
N VAL A 134 -1.41 7.01 -1.00
CA VAL A 134 -0.90 8.37 -1.24
C VAL A 134 0.55 8.31 -1.66
N THR A 135 1.47 8.01 -0.73
CA THR A 135 2.91 7.88 -1.02
C THR A 135 3.57 6.68 -0.34
N SER A 136 2.79 5.84 0.34
CA SER A 136 3.29 4.69 1.11
C SER A 136 4.14 3.74 0.27
N GLN A 137 5.19 3.19 0.87
CA GLN A 137 6.00 2.13 0.25
C GLN A 137 5.18 0.88 -0.08
N ILE A 138 4.10 0.59 0.67
CA ILE A 138 3.20 -0.53 0.36
C ILE A 138 2.58 -0.40 -1.04
N GLY A 139 2.40 0.83 -1.57
CA GLY A 139 1.97 0.99 -2.95
C GLY A 139 2.98 0.44 -3.96
N PHE A 140 4.28 0.53 -3.69
CA PHE A 140 5.29 -0.15 -4.51
C PHE A 140 5.23 -1.66 -4.33
N GLU A 141 5.05 -2.16 -3.10
CA GLU A 141 4.91 -3.59 -2.83
C GLU A 141 3.66 -4.17 -3.53
N ALA A 142 2.59 -3.38 -3.66
CA ALA A 142 1.41 -3.74 -4.44
C ALA A 142 1.77 -3.97 -5.92
N ILE A 143 2.59 -3.09 -6.53
CA ILE A 143 3.09 -3.28 -7.91
C ILE A 143 3.89 -4.58 -8.02
N LEU A 144 4.76 -4.88 -7.05
CA LEU A 144 5.52 -6.14 -7.03
C LEU A 144 4.61 -7.37 -6.89
N ALA A 145 3.48 -7.23 -6.19
CA ALA A 145 2.44 -8.25 -6.07
C ALA A 145 1.48 -8.33 -7.28
N GLY A 146 1.72 -7.54 -8.33
CA GLY A 146 0.94 -7.57 -9.57
C GLY A 146 -0.28 -6.64 -9.59
N HIS A 147 -0.46 -5.80 -8.58
CA HIS A 147 -1.50 -4.77 -8.57
C HIS A 147 -1.12 -3.56 -9.41
N ARG A 148 -2.15 -2.83 -9.85
CA ARG A 148 -2.02 -1.46 -10.37
C ARG A 148 -2.63 -0.49 -9.34
N PRO A 149 -1.85 0.01 -8.37
CA PRO A 149 -2.38 0.86 -7.32
C PRO A 149 -2.81 2.22 -7.87
N GLN A 150 -3.88 2.78 -7.29
CA GLN A 150 -4.29 4.17 -7.50
C GLN A 150 -3.50 5.06 -6.56
N VAL A 151 -2.65 5.91 -7.13
CA VAL A 151 -1.67 6.72 -6.39
C VAL A 151 -2.11 8.18 -6.36
N PHE A 152 -2.34 8.70 -5.16
CA PHE A 152 -2.86 10.06 -4.93
C PHE A 152 -1.78 11.10 -4.57
N GLY A 153 -0.51 10.70 -4.56
CA GLY A 153 0.64 11.60 -4.39
C GLY A 153 1.73 11.32 -5.42
N GLN A 154 2.94 11.80 -5.15
CA GLN A 154 4.13 11.58 -5.99
C GLN A 154 5.22 10.78 -5.24
N PRO A 155 5.00 9.48 -4.92
CA PRO A 155 6.06 8.64 -4.42
C PRO A 155 7.07 8.29 -5.52
N PHE A 156 8.24 7.74 -5.13
CA PHE A 156 9.34 7.45 -6.06
C PHE A 156 8.98 6.51 -7.23
N TYR A 157 7.93 5.71 -7.08
CA TYR A 157 7.46 4.72 -8.05
C TYR A 157 6.32 5.23 -8.95
N ALA A 158 5.80 6.44 -8.72
CA ALA A 158 4.79 7.05 -9.58
C ALA A 158 5.41 7.81 -10.76
N GLY A 159 4.64 7.99 -11.84
CA GLY A 159 5.06 8.79 -13.00
C GLY A 159 5.91 8.05 -14.04
N TRP A 160 6.02 6.72 -13.97
CA TRP A 160 6.81 5.89 -14.88
C TRP A 160 5.96 4.97 -15.78
N GLY A 161 4.66 5.21 -15.88
CA GLY A 161 3.65 4.42 -16.62
C GLY A 161 2.25 4.85 -16.24
#